data_AF-A0A3D4KWA5-F1
#
_entry.id   AF-A0A3D4KWA5-F1
#
_cell.length_a   1.000
_cell.length_b   1.000
_cell.length_c   1.000
_cell.angle_alpha   90.00
_cell.angle_beta   90.00
_cell.angle_gamma   90.00
#
_symmetry.space_group_name_H-M   'P 1'
#
loop_
_entity.id
_entity.type
_entity.pdbx_description
1 polymer ?
#
loop_
_entity_poly.entity_id
_entity_poly.type
_entity_poly.pdbx_seq_one_letter_code
_entity_poly.pdbx_strand_id
1 'polypeptide(L)' 'MIREGQSICVAVSGGADSMCLLFLMHEMADSLDITLSAVHIEHGIRGEA' A
#
# COMPACT_ATOMS: atom_id res chain seq x y z
N MET A 1 3.75 5.67 -13.87
CA MET A 1 3.64 4.36 -14.54
C MET A 1 4.54 3.40 -13.77
N ILE A 2 4.00 2.25 -13.34
CA ILE A 2 4.75 1.20 -12.63
C ILE A 2 5.65 0.47 -13.64
N ARG A 3 6.87 0.13 -13.23
CA ARG A 3 7.83 -0.61 -14.05
C ARG A 3 8.27 -1.87 -13.33
N GLU A 4 8.65 -2.87 -14.11
CA GLU A 4 9.26 -4.10 -13.65
C GLU A 4 10.52 -3.83 -12.80
N GLY A 5 10.72 -4.61 -11.74
CA GLY A 5 11.85 -4.48 -10.82
C GLY A 5 11.75 -3.33 -9.81
N GLN A 6 10.66 -2.57 -9.77
CA GLN A 6 10.53 -1.41 -8.87
C GLN A 6 10.14 -1.78 -7.45
N SER A 7 10.66 -1.03 -6.47
CA SER A 7 10.13 -1.03 -5.11
C SER A 7 9.02 0.03 -4.98
N ILE A 8 7.84 -0.38 -4.52
CA ILE A 8 6.67 0.48 -4.35
C ILE A 8 6.25 0.48 -2.89
N CYS A 9 5.96 1.67 -2.35
CA CYS A 9 5.37 1.85 -1.03
C CYS A 9 3.94 2.38 -1.16
N VAL A 10 2.96 1.59 -0.74
CA VAL A 10 1.54 1.96 -0.75
C VAL A 10 1.20 2.65 0.57
N ALA A 11 0.74 3.90 0.48
CA ALA A 11 0.19 4.59 1.63
C ALA A 11 -1.21 4.05 1.94
N VAL A 12 -1.38 3.45 3.12
CA VAL A 12 -2.66 2.90 3.59
C VAL A 12 -3.21 3.75 4.72
N SER A 13 -4.49 4.14 4.62
CA SER A 13 -5.19 4.88 5.68
C SER A 13 -6.00 3.96 6.60
N GLY A 14 -6.12 2.67 6.25
CA GLY A 14 -7.05 1.73 6.87
C GLY A 14 -8.47 1.81 6.30
N GLY A 15 -8.77 2.80 5.44
CA GLY A 15 -10.03 2.88 4.71
C GLY A 15 -10.11 1.86 3.58
N ALA A 16 -11.34 1.50 3.18
CA ALA A 16 -11.63 0.48 2.19
C ALA A 16 -10.85 0.66 0.87
N ASP A 17 -10.78 1.88 0.35
CA ASP A 17 -10.09 2.17 -0.91
C ASP A 17 -8.60 1.85 -0.83
N SER A 18 -7.95 2.28 0.26
CA SER A 18 -6.50 2.06 0.44
C SER A 18 -6.16 0.60 0.67
N MET A 19 -7.04 -0.14 1.35
CA MET A 19 -6.90 -1.57 1.56
C MET A 19 -7.14 -2.37 0.28
N CYS A 20 -8.12 -1.95 -0.55
CA CYS A 20 -8.37 -2.52 -1.87
C CYS A 20 -7.16 -2.31 -2.80
N LEU A 21 -6.58 -1.09 -2.81
CA LEU A 21 -5.37 -0.81 -3.56
C LEU A 21 -4.19 -1.69 -3.13
N LEU A 22 -3.95 -1.82 -1.81
CA LEU A 22 -2.91 -2.69 -1.28
C LEU A 22 -3.13 -4.14 -1.71
N PHE A 23 -4.36 -4.64 -1.59
CA PHE A 23 -4.72 -6.00 -1.98
C PHE A 23 -4.44 -6.25 -3.47
N LEU A 24 -4.88 -5.37 -4.36
CA LEU A 24 -4.65 -5.51 -5.80
C LEU A 24 -3.16 -5.42 -6.15
N MET A 25 -2.41 -4.52 -5.52
CA MET A 25 -0.95 -4.42 -5.74
C MET A 25 -0.21 -5.65 -5.23
N HIS A 26 -0.68 -6.27 -4.15
CA HIS A 26 -0.12 -7.51 -3.63
C HIS A 26 -0.34 -8.68 -4.60
N GLU A 27 -1.56 -8.86 -5.10
CA GLU A 27 -1.89 -9.90 -6.08
C GLU A 27 -1.09 -9.76 -7.39
N MET A 28 -0.78 -8.51 -7.77
CA MET A 28 -0.02 -8.22 -8.99
C MET A 28 1.50 -8.21 -8.78
N ALA A 29 1.99 -8.27 -7.54
CA ALA A 29 3.39 -8.02 -7.21
C ALA A 29 4.35 -8.95 -7.95
N ASP A 30 4.05 -10.26 -7.94
CA ASP A 30 4.85 -11.28 -8.62
C ASP A 30 4.81 -11.08 -10.15
N SER A 31 3.63 -10.82 -10.71
CA SER A 31 3.46 -10.64 -12.16
C SER A 31 4.12 -9.38 -12.72
N LEU A 32 4.33 -8.38 -11.85
CA LEU A 32 4.96 -7.11 -12.19
C LEU A 32 6.43 -7.05 -11.75
N ASP A 33 6.96 -8.11 -11.12
CA ASP A 33 8.29 -8.14 -10.49
C ASP A 33 8.56 -6.91 -9.62
N ILE A 34 7.62 -6.55 -8.74
CA ILE A 34 7.76 -5.41 -7.84
C ILE A 34 7.96 -5.85 -6.40
N THR A 35 8.80 -5.12 -5.68
CA THR A 35 8.89 -5.25 -4.22
C THR A 35 7.86 -4.33 -3.58
N LEU A 36 6.87 -4.88 -2.90
CA LEU A 36 5.80 -4.11 -2.28
C LEU A 36 6.08 -3.85 -0.79
N SER A 37 5.82 -2.63 -0.35
CA SER A 37 5.78 -2.22 1.06
C SER A 37 4.52 -1.40 1.32
N ALA A 38 4.09 -1.34 2.58
CA ALA A 38 2.95 -0.52 2.99
C ALA A 38 3.37 0.42 4.12
N VAL A 39 2.84 1.65 4.09
CA VAL A 39 3.02 2.63 5.16
C VAL A 39 1.67 3.13 5.65
N HIS A 40 1.47 3.12 6.96
CA HIS A 40 0.34 3.74 7.63
C HIS A 40 0.82 4.90 8.49
N ILE A 41 0.11 6.03 8.47
CA ILE A 41 0.41 7.19 9.30
C ILE A 41 -0.79 7.43 10.22
N GLU A 42 -0.60 7.17 11.51
CA GLU A 42 -1.54 7.63 12.54
C GLU A 42 -1.30 9.13 12.78
N HIS A 43 -2.32 9.94 12.48
CA HIS A 43 -2.20 11.40 12.51
C HIS A 43 -2.47 11.99 13.90
N GLY A 44 -2.95 11.18 14.86
CA GLY A 44 -3.25 11.60 16.23
C GLY A 44 -4.49 12.50 16.36
N ILE A 45 -5.32 12.60 15.31
CA ILE A 45 -6.47 13.51 15.27
C ILE A 45 -7.60 13.02 16.20
N ARG A 46 -7.66 11.72 16.48
CA ARG A 46 -8.74 11.10 17.27
C ARG A 46 -8.42 10.89 18.75
N GLY A 47 -7.22 11.24 19.23
CA GLY A 47 -6.76 10.94 20.59
C GLY A 47 -6.36 9.47 20.76
N GLU A 48 -6.12 9.03 22.00
CA GLU A 48 -5.80 7.62 22.31
C GLU A 48 -7.05 6.74 22.09
N ALA A 49 -6.85 5.61 21.39
CA ALA A 49 -7.85 4.57 21.17
C ALA A 49 -7.92 3.59 22.34
#